data_AF-A0A352EZJ7-F1
#
_entry.id   AF-A0A352EZJ7-F1
#
_cell.length_a   1.000
_cell.length_b   1.000
_cell.length_c   1.000
_cell.angle_alpha   90.00
_cell.angle_beta   90.00
_cell.angle_gamma   90.00
#
_symmetry.space_group_name_H-M   'P 1'
#
loop_
_entity.id
_entity.type
_entity.pdbx_description
1 polymer ?
#
loop_
_entity_poly.entity_id
_entity_poly.type
_entity_poly.pdbx_seq_one_letter_code
_entity_poly.pdbx_strand_id
1 'polypeptide(L)' 'VYYYAHLQRYADGLAPGKFVHQGEVIAYVGDTGNAGAGNYHLHFSISVIPNPTRYWEGTNINPYPLLRH' A
#
# COMPACT_ATOMS: atom_id res chain seq x y z
N VAL A 1 8.51 -4.71 2.30
CA VAL A 1 7.54 -4.24 1.29
C VAL A 1 6.52 -3.37 1.98
N TYR A 2 6.18 -2.25 1.36
CA TYR A 2 5.05 -1.40 1.74
C TYR A 2 3.90 -1.70 0.79
N TYR A 3 2.71 -1.94 1.33
CA TYR A 3 1.54 -2.32 0.56
C TYR A 3 0.38 -1.36 0.85
N TYR A 4 -0.26 -0.91 -0.23
CA TYR A 4 -1.34 0.07 -0.22
C TYR A 4 -2.52 -0.53 -1.01
N ALA A 5 -3.70 -0.61 -0.39
CA ALA A 5 -4.89 -1.21 -0.99
C ALA A 5 -6.14 -0.34 -0.81
N HIS A 6 -7.23 -0.78 -1.46
CA HIS A 6 -8.50 -0.06 -1.58
C HIS A 6 -8.35 1.28 -2.29
N LEU A 7 -7.47 1.34 -3.30
CA LEU A 7 -7.19 2.55 -4.04
C LEU A 7 -8.26 2.76 -5.13
N GLN A 8 -8.70 4.00 -5.32
CA GLN A 8 -9.59 4.37 -6.41
C GLN A 8 -8.83 4.40 -7.75
N ARG A 9 -7.64 5.00 -7.74
CA ARG A 9 -6.75 5.10 -8.90
C ARG A 9 -5.30 5.36 -8.47
N TYR A 10 -4.36 4.99 -9.32
CA TYR A 10 -2.97 5.42 -9.19
C TYR A 10 -2.80 6.92 -9.52
N ALA A 11 -1.75 7.53 -8.99
CA ALA A 11 -1.35 8.87 -9.36
C ALA A 11 -0.85 8.90 -10.81
N ASP A 12 -1.02 10.04 -11.46
CA ASP A 12 -0.68 10.19 -12.87
C ASP A 12 0.84 10.01 -13.05
N GLY A 13 1.23 9.21 -14.06
CA GLY A 13 2.63 8.88 -14.30
C GLY A 13 3.25 7.86 -13.34
N LEU A 14 2.49 7.27 -12.42
CA LEU A 14 2.95 6.09 -11.68
C LEU A 14 2.90 4.85 -12.58
N ALA A 15 4.01 4.11 -12.62
CA ALA A 15 4.12 2.85 -13.36
C ALA A 15 5.07 1.88 -12.64
N PRO A 16 4.95 0.56 -12.89
CA PRO A 16 5.92 -0.43 -12.38
C PRO A 16 7.36 -0.05 -12.73
N GLY A 17 8.27 -0.17 -11.76
CA GLY A 17 9.69 0.18 -11.92
C GLY A 17 10.03 1.66 -11.68
N LYS A 18 9.04 2.55 -11.55
CA LYS A 18 9.29 3.94 -11.14
C LYS A 18 9.78 3.99 -9.70
N PHE A 19 10.91 4.67 -9.46
CA PHE A 19 11.35 5.04 -8.12
C PHE A 19 10.51 6.21 -7.60
N VAL A 20 10.14 6.15 -6.32
CA VAL A 20 9.35 7.18 -5.64
C VAL A 20 10.04 7.58 -4.35
N HIS A 21 9.78 8.81 -3.89
CA HIS A 21 10.33 9.33 -2.65
C HIS A 21 9.27 9.43 -1.55
N GLN A 22 9.70 9.41 -0.29
CA GLN A 22 8.80 9.64 0.84
C GLN A 22 8.11 11.01 0.69
N GLY A 23 6.78 11.03 0.84
CA GLY A 23 5.95 12.22 0.64
C GLY A 23 5.40 12.38 -0.79
N GLU A 24 5.86 11.58 -1.75
CA GLU A 24 5.29 11.56 -3.10
C GLU A 24 3.90 10.89 -3.12
N VAL A 25 2.95 11.51 -3.81
CA VAL A 25 1.62 10.94 -4.01
C VAL A 25 1.69 9.83 -5.06
N ILE A 26 1.35 8.60 -4.66
CA ILE A 26 1.36 7.42 -5.54
C ILE A 26 -0.06 6.96 -5.93
N ALA A 27 -1.09 7.31 -5.17
CA ALA A 27 -2.46 6.88 -5.43
C ALA A 27 -3.47 7.70 -4.62
N TYR A 28 -4.74 7.46 -4.90
CA TYR A 28 -5.87 8.07 -4.21
C TYR A 28 -6.73 6.99 -3.55
N VAL A 29 -7.19 7.24 -2.32
CA VAL A 29 -8.04 6.33 -1.54
C VAL A 29 -9.37 6.12 -2.25
N GLY A 30 -9.85 4.88 -2.22
CA GLY A 30 -11.14 4.44 -2.73
C GLY A 30 -11.77 3.40 -1.81
N ASP A 31 -12.66 2.61 -2.38
CA ASP A 31 -13.41 1.52 -1.74
C ASP A 31 -13.33 0.22 -2.57
N THR A 32 -12.29 0.09 -3.39
CA THR A 32 -12.14 -1.03 -4.33
C THR A 32 -11.77 -2.34 -3.64
N GLY A 33 -12.09 -3.46 -4.31
CA GLY A 33 -11.80 -4.81 -3.81
C GLY A 33 -12.75 -5.22 -2.69
N ASN A 34 -12.21 -5.88 -1.66
CA ASN A 34 -12.97 -6.37 -0.52
C ASN A 34 -13.21 -5.31 0.57
N ALA A 35 -12.94 -4.02 0.31
CA ALA A 35 -13.38 -2.94 1.19
C ALA A 35 -14.91 -2.84 1.24
N GLY A 36 -15.57 -3.06 0.09
CA GLY A 36 -17.01 -2.92 -0.09
C GLY A 36 -17.41 -1.49 -0.42
N ALA A 37 -18.47 -1.33 -1.23
CA ALA A 37 -18.93 -0.03 -1.71
C ALA A 37 -19.25 0.93 -0.55
N GLY A 38 -18.72 2.15 -0.63
CA GLY A 38 -18.89 3.21 0.38
C GLY A 38 -17.92 3.15 1.56
N ASN A 39 -17.15 2.08 1.73
CA ASN A 39 -16.18 1.94 2.82
C ASN A 39 -14.80 2.50 2.44
N TYR A 40 -14.74 3.82 2.26
CA TYR A 40 -13.50 4.51 1.84
C TYR A 40 -12.45 4.52 2.95
N HIS A 41 -11.33 3.83 2.73
CA HIS A 41 -10.20 3.85 3.65
C HIS A 41 -8.92 3.38 2.97
N LEU A 42 -7.77 3.70 3.56
CA LEU A 42 -6.50 3.14 3.15
C LEU A 42 -6.21 1.87 3.96
N HIS A 43 -6.05 0.73 3.29
CA HIS A 43 -5.32 -0.39 3.89
C HIS A 43 -3.83 -0.18 3.64
N PHE A 44 -3.06 -0.09 4.73
CA PHE A 44 -1.61 0.01 4.69
C PHE A 44 -1.00 -1.14 5.50
N SER A 45 -0.05 -1.87 4.90
CA SER A 45 0.69 -2.92 5.58
C SER A 45 2.18 -2.90 5.24
N ILE A 46 2.95 -3.42 6.18
CA ILE A 46 4.41 -3.55 6.09
C ILE A 46 4.74 -5.02 6.27
N SER A 47 5.50 -5.58 5.32
CA SER A 47 5.98 -6.95 5.42
C SER A 47 7.48 -7.06 5.21
N VAL A 48 8.13 -7.91 6.02
CA VAL A 48 9.49 -8.37 5.75
C VAL A 48 9.38 -9.57 4.83
N ILE A 49 9.99 -9.47 3.64
CA ILE A 49 9.91 -10.49 2.61
C ILE A 49 11.26 -11.21 2.49
N PRO A 50 11.29 -12.55 2.48
CA PRO A 50 12.53 -13.30 2.25
C PRO A 50 12.94 -13.31 0.78
N ASN A 51 11.98 -13.10 -0.14
CA ASN A 51 12.21 -13.08 -1.58
C ASN A 51 11.27 -12.06 -2.26
N PRO A 52 11.77 -11.13 -3.09
CA PRO A 52 10.95 -10.15 -3.81
C PRO A 52 9.93 -10.76 -4.78
N THR A 53 10.15 -11.96 -5.30
CA THR A 53 9.21 -12.63 -6.22
C THR A 53 8.10 -13.41 -5.51
N ARG A 54 8.20 -13.60 -4.18
CA ARG A 54 7.20 -14.28 -3.34
C ARG A 54 6.76 -13.39 -2.19
N TYR A 55 6.43 -12.14 -2.49
CA TYR A 55 6.11 -11.13 -1.47
C TYR A 55 4.88 -11.49 -0.62
N TRP A 56 3.96 -12.32 -1.12
CA TRP A 56 2.77 -12.79 -0.38
C TRP A 56 3.10 -13.73 0.80
N GLU A 57 4.34 -14.24 0.88
CA GLU A 57 4.84 -15.05 2.00
C GLU A 57 5.58 -14.20 3.06
N GLY A 58 5.58 -12.88 2.90
CA GLY A 58 6.21 -11.98 3.86
C GLY A 58 5.56 -12.06 5.25
N THR A 59 6.37 -11.82 6.28
CA THR A 59 5.87 -11.67 7.65
C THR A 59 5.42 -10.23 7.88
N ASN A 60 4.15 -10.05 8.26
CA ASN A 60 3.59 -8.73 8.54
C ASN A 60 4.13 -8.16 9.85
N ILE A 61 4.48 -6.87 9.83
CA ILE A 61 4.80 -6.06 11.00
C ILE A 61 3.61 -5.15 11.29
N ASN A 62 3.28 -4.95 12.57
CA ASN A 62 2.27 -3.97 12.96
C ASN A 62 2.76 -2.54 12.63
N PRO A 63 2.13 -1.81 11.68
CA PRO A 63 2.57 -0.47 11.31
C PRO A 63 2.20 0.59 12.35
N TYR A 64 1.20 0.33 13.21
CA TYR A 64 0.65 1.34 14.11
C TYR A 64 1.70 2.01 15.02
N PRO A 65 2.62 1.27 15.68
CA PRO A 65 3.63 1.90 16.53
C PRO A 65 4.61 2.80 15.77
N LEU A 66 4.78 2.61 14.45
CA LEU A 66 5.69 3.37 13.60
C LEU A 66 5.06 4.66 13.07
N LEU A 67 3.73 4.77 13.11
CA LEU A 67 2.98 5.88 12.49
C LEU A 67 2.34 6.83 13.52
N ARG A 68 2.28 6.46 14.79
CA ARG A 68 1.53 7.16 15.85
C ARG A 68 2.16 8.47 16.37
N HIS A 69 3.04 9.11 15.59
CA HIS A 69 3.76 10.30 16.02
C HIS A 69 2.94 11.58 15.92
#